data_AF-A0A7X2S601-F1
#
_entry.id   AF-A0A7X2S601-F1
#
_cell.length_a   1.000
_cell.length_b   1.000
_cell.length_c   1.000
_cell.angle_alpha   90.00
_cell.angle_beta   90.00
_cell.angle_gamma   90.00
#
_symmetry.space_group_name_H-M   'P 1'
#
loop_
_entity.id
_entity.type
_entity.pdbx_description
1 polymer ?
#
loop_
_entity_poly.entity_id
_entity_poly.type
_entity_poly.pdbx_seq_one_letter_code
_entity_poly.pdbx_strand_id
1 'polypeptide(L)'
;MGHYCWICMEDKPNEKFSGKGRRQHICKSCRKMGPDFINELKESQRRAQHYENKVKSGCIYQIDKTEFYLFTYNDQTYAAMGEHL
;
A
#
# COMPACT_ATOMS: atom_id res chain seq x y z
N MET A 1 -9.55 -25.17 4.69
CA MET A 1 -9.69 -23.70 4.62
C MET A 1 -8.32 -23.11 4.32
N GLY A 2 -8.15 -22.36 3.24
CA GLY A 2 -6.87 -21.70 2.90
C GLY A 2 -6.75 -20.30 3.53
N HIS A 3 -5.70 -19.58 3.18
CA HIS A 3 -5.51 -18.16 3.51
C HIS A 3 -5.06 -17.39 2.26
N TYR A 4 -5.51 -16.13 2.18
CA TYR A 4 -5.02 -15.18 1.19
C TYR A 4 -3.60 -14.71 1.52
N CYS A 5 -2.73 -14.64 0.51
CA CYS A 5 -1.40 -14.04 0.62
C CYS A 5 -1.39 -12.63 0.02
N TRP A 6 -1.11 -11.60 0.82
CA TRP A 6 -1.18 -10.21 0.35
C TRP A 6 -0.03 -9.80 -0.58
N ILE A 7 1.07 -10.56 -0.62
CA ILE A 7 2.22 -10.26 -1.49
C ILE A 7 1.96 -10.73 -2.93
N CYS A 8 1.51 -11.98 -3.11
CA CYS A 8 1.22 -12.52 -4.45
C CYS A 8 -0.26 -12.41 -4.85
N MET A 9 -1.11 -11.89 -3.97
CA MET A 9 -2.54 -11.67 -4.19
C MET A 9 -3.32 -12.93 -4.57
N GLU A 10 -2.95 -14.07 -3.99
CA GLU A 10 -3.60 -15.36 -4.26
C GLU A 10 -4.04 -16.06 -2.98
N ASP A 11 -5.18 -16.75 -3.06
CA ASP A 11 -5.57 -17.73 -2.05
C ASP A 11 -4.67 -18.96 -2.13
N LYS A 12 -4.06 -19.29 -1.00
CA LYS A 12 -3.17 -20.44 -0.89
C LYS A 12 -3.67 -21.41 0.19
N PRO A 13 -3.49 -22.71 -0.01
CA PRO A 13 -3.83 -23.70 0.99
C PRO A 13 -2.86 -23.64 2.19
N ASN A 14 -3.30 -24.12 3.36
CA ASN A 14 -2.65 -23.89 4.66
C ASN A 14 -1.18 -24.32 4.76
N GLU A 15 -0.82 -25.39 4.06
CA GLU A 15 0.50 -25.99 3.97
C GLU A 15 1.50 -25.10 3.22
N LYS A 16 1.01 -24.16 2.41
CA LYS A 16 1.83 -23.13 1.76
C LYS A 16 2.17 -21.97 2.71
N PHE A 17 1.66 -21.95 3.93
CA PHE A 17 2.04 -21.01 4.97
C PHE A 17 2.94 -21.67 6.03
N SER A 18 3.77 -20.86 6.67
CA SER A 18 4.49 -21.23 7.90
C SER A 18 3.76 -20.66 9.11
N GLY A 19 4.04 -21.10 10.34
CA GLY A 19 3.36 -20.55 11.53
C GLY A 19 3.40 -19.01 11.61
N LYS A 20 4.59 -18.42 11.43
CA LYS A 20 4.76 -16.95 11.33
C LYS A 20 4.13 -16.36 10.05
N GLY A 21 4.28 -17.04 8.91
CA GLY A 21 3.71 -16.59 7.63
C GLY A 21 2.18 -16.56 7.64
N ARG A 22 1.52 -17.52 8.29
CA ARG A 22 0.06 -17.58 8.43
C ARG A 22 -0.47 -16.36 9.16
N ARG A 23 0.13 -16.01 10.31
CA ARG A 23 -0.24 -14.81 11.09
C ARG A 23 -0.05 -13.51 10.30
N GLN A 24 0.90 -13.48 9.37
CA GLN A 24 1.21 -12.30 8.56
C GLN A 24 0.53 -12.31 7.19
N HIS A 25 -0.24 -13.36 6.85
CA HIS A 25 -0.79 -13.56 5.51
C HIS A 25 0.29 -13.55 4.41
N ILE A 26 1.43 -14.18 4.68
CA ILE A 26 2.56 -14.32 3.75
C ILE A 26 2.88 -15.81 3.52
N CYS A 27 2.72 -16.28 2.28
CA CYS A 27 3.04 -17.66 1.92
C CYS A 27 4.55 -17.93 2.00
N LYS A 28 4.95 -19.20 2.08
CA LYS A 28 6.35 -19.64 2.17
C LYS A 28 7.19 -19.12 1.00
N SER A 29 6.62 -19.03 -0.20
CA SER A 29 7.32 -18.54 -1.40
C SER A 29 7.64 -17.05 -1.27
N CYS A 30 6.66 -16.21 -0.97
CA CYS A 30 6.86 -14.76 -0.78
C CYS A 30 7.75 -14.45 0.43
N ARG A 31 7.72 -15.29 1.48
CA ARG A 31 8.59 -15.11 2.64
C ARG A 31 10.08 -15.24 2.32
N LYS A 32 10.44 -15.90 1.20
CA LYS A 32 11.84 -16.03 0.75
C LYS A 32 12.42 -14.74 0.16
N MET A 33 11.58 -13.73 -0.14
CA MET A 33 12.04 -12.43 -0.65
C MET A 33 12.84 -11.61 0.37
N GLY A 34 12.83 -12.02 1.65
CA GLY A 34 13.61 -11.39 2.71
C GLY A 34 12.84 -10.30 3.47
N PRO A 35 13.26 -9.98 4.70
CA PRO A 35 12.56 -9.02 5.55
C PRO A 35 12.57 -7.60 4.99
N ASP A 36 13.67 -7.16 4.39
CA ASP A 36 13.83 -5.78 3.89
C ASP A 36 12.84 -5.49 2.76
N PHE A 37 12.79 -6.36 1.75
CA PHE A 37 11.82 -6.26 0.66
C PHE A 37 10.38 -6.27 1.16
N ILE A 38 10.06 -7.16 2.11
CA ILE A 38 8.70 -7.24 2.69
C ILE A 38 8.36 -5.97 3.47
N ASN A 39 9.33 -5.39 4.18
CA ASN A 39 9.13 -4.14 4.91
C ASN A 39 8.94 -2.96 3.95
N GLU A 40 9.72 -2.88 2.88
CA GLU A 40 9.55 -1.86 1.84
C GLU A 40 8.16 -1.92 1.20
N LEU A 41 7.66 -3.13 0.87
CA LEU A 41 6.30 -3.30 0.37
C LEU A 41 5.24 -2.85 1.40
N LYS A 42 5.42 -3.18 2.69
CA LYS A 42 4.50 -2.70 3.75
C LYS A 42 4.50 -1.19 3.86
N GLU A 43 5.67 -0.56 3.81
CA GLU A 43 5.77 0.91 3.84
C GLU A 43 5.15 1.54 2.59
N SER A 44 5.32 0.93 1.42
CA SER A 44 4.64 1.35 0.19
C SER A 44 3.12 1.30 0.34
N GLN A 45 2.58 0.19 0.86
CA GLN A 45 1.14 0.05 1.10
C GLN A 45 0.62 1.05 2.15
N ARG A 46 1.38 1.29 3.23
CA ARG A 46 1.03 2.30 4.25
C ARG A 46 0.97 3.70 3.64
N ARG A 47 1.93 4.07 2.79
CA ARG A 47 1.93 5.34 2.08
C ARG A 47 0.73 5.46 1.14
N ALA A 48 0.44 4.42 0.35
CA ALA A 48 -0.74 4.40 -0.53
C ALA A 48 -2.03 4.61 0.27
N GLN A 49 -2.22 3.88 1.38
CA GLN A 49 -3.39 4.03 2.24
C GLN A 49 -3.50 5.43 2.86
N HIS A 50 -2.35 6.00 3.27
CA HIS A 50 -2.31 7.38 3.77
C HIS A 50 -2.83 8.36 2.72
N TYR A 51 -2.36 8.25 1.46
CA TYR A 51 -2.82 9.10 0.37
C TYR A 51 -4.29 8.90 0.06
N GLU A 52 -4.77 7.65 -0.02
CA GLU A 52 -6.20 7.38 -0.22
C GLU A 52 -7.08 8.03 0.85
N ASN A 53 -6.65 7.98 2.11
CA ASN A 53 -7.39 8.60 3.21
C ASN A 53 -7.38 10.13 3.09
N LYS A 54 -6.29 10.73 2.64
CA LYS A 54 -6.19 12.17 2.40
C LYS A 54 -7.05 12.64 1.25
N VAL A 55 -7.10 11.86 0.16
CA VAL A 55 -8.02 12.06 -0.97
C VAL A 55 -9.46 12.03 -0.45
N LYS A 56 -9.84 10.97 0.28
CA LYS A 56 -11.19 10.81 0.85
C LYS A 56 -11.57 11.91 1.84
N SER A 57 -10.61 12.43 2.61
CA SER A 57 -10.85 13.51 3.58
C SER A 57 -10.75 14.91 2.98
N GLY A 58 -10.50 15.02 1.69
CA GLY A 58 -10.34 16.27 0.96
C GLY A 58 -9.22 17.19 1.45
N CYS A 59 -8.14 16.60 1.98
CA CYS A 59 -6.98 17.38 2.44
C CYS A 59 -6.12 17.88 1.26
N ILE A 60 -5.51 19.06 1.44
CA ILE A 60 -4.44 19.55 0.55
C ILE A 60 -3.09 18.99 1.00
N TYR A 61 -2.36 18.30 0.11
CA TYR A 61 -1.07 17.67 0.44
C TYR A 61 -0.05 17.85 -0.68
N GLN A 62 1.18 18.23 -0.31
CA GLN A 62 2.35 18.28 -1.19
C GLN A 62 3.11 16.95 -1.08
N ILE A 63 3.21 16.20 -2.18
CA ILE A 63 3.97 14.94 -2.21
C ILE A 63 5.41 15.24 -2.66
N ASP A 64 6.31 15.39 -1.69
CA ASP A 64 7.74 15.62 -1.96
C ASP A 64 8.31 14.54 -2.89
N LYS A 65 8.86 15.03 -4.03
CA LYS A 65 9.41 14.34 -5.21
C LYS A 65 8.46 14.06 -6.39
N THR A 66 7.17 14.42 -6.32
CA THR A 66 6.26 14.19 -7.48
C THR A 66 5.52 15.43 -7.98
N GLU A 67 5.77 16.65 -7.48
CA GLU A 67 5.17 17.89 -8.02
C GLU A 67 3.62 17.96 -7.99
N PHE A 68 2.91 16.99 -7.40
CA PHE A 68 1.45 17.03 -7.34
C PHE A 68 0.91 17.57 -6.02
N TYR A 69 -0.14 18.38 -6.12
CA TYR A 69 -1.06 18.76 -5.06
C TYR A 69 -2.36 17.99 -5.21
N LEU A 70 -2.81 17.34 -4.14
CA LEU A 70 -4.19 16.85 -4.04
C LEU A 70 -5.05 17.93 -3.39
N PHE A 71 -6.28 18.16 -3.85
CA PHE A 71 -7.22 19.08 -3.18
C PHE A 71 -8.68 18.68 -3.45
N THR A 72 -9.63 19.15 -2.65
CA THR A 72 -11.06 18.89 -2.85
C THR A 72 -11.83 20.18 -3.05
N TYR A 73 -12.70 20.17 -4.06
CA TYR A 73 -13.56 21.28 -4.44
C TYR A 73 -14.88 20.72 -4.98
N ASN A 74 -16.02 21.28 -4.56
CA ASN A 74 -17.37 20.79 -4.92
C ASN A 74 -17.54 19.27 -4.77
N ASP A 75 -17.10 18.70 -3.64
CA ASP A 75 -17.13 17.26 -3.34
C ASP A 75 -16.39 16.35 -4.33
N GLN A 76 -15.51 16.93 -5.16
CA GLN A 76 -14.62 16.20 -6.06
C GLN A 76 -13.16 16.38 -5.64
N THR A 77 -12.38 15.30 -5.72
CA THR A 77 -10.94 15.34 -5.44
C THR A 77 -10.14 15.46 -6.73
N TYR A 78 -9.21 16.41 -6.75
CA TYR A 78 -8.35 16.72 -7.89
C TYR A 78 -6.88 16.48 -7.54
N ALA A 79 -6.10 16.15 -8.56
CA ALA A 79 -4.64 16.17 -8.52
C ALA A 79 -4.16 17.24 -9.51
N ALA A 80 -3.39 18.21 -9.06
CA ALA A 80 -2.78 19.24 -9.91
C ALA A 80 -1.25 19.14 -9.84
N MET A 81 -0.59 19.22 -10.99
CA MET A 81 0.87 19.43 -11.05
C MET A 81 1.17 20.89 -10.76
N GLY A 82 2.14 21.15 -9.89
CA GLY A 82 2.63 22.48 -9.60
C GLY A 82 3.96 22.75 -10.30
N GLU A 83 4.01 23.80 -11.11
CA GLU A 83 5.28 24.48 -11.40
C GLU A 83 5.55 25.48 -10.25
N HIS A 84 6.80 25.58 -9.81
CA HIS A 84 7.22 26.63 -8.88
C HIS A 84 7.09 27.99 -9.58
N LEU A 85 6.18 28.85 -9.10
CA LEU A 85 6.08 30.27 -9.52
C LEU A 85 7.27 31.09 -9.01
#